data_AF-A0A7C4ITP9-F1
#
_entry.id   AF-A0A7C4ITP9-F1
#
_cell.length_a   1.000
_cell.length_b   1.000
_cell.length_c   1.000
_cell.angle_alpha   90.00
_cell.angle_beta   90.00
_cell.angle_gamma   90.00
#
_symmetry.space_group_name_H-M   'P 1'
#
loop_
_entity.id
_entity.type
_entity.pdbx_description
1 polymer ?
#
loop_
_entity_poly.entity_id
_entity_poly.type
_entity_poly.pdbx_seq_one_letter_code
_entity_poly.pdbx_strand_id
1 'polypeptide(L)'
;MKKLLVACAALVASIVPAVCAAEEPHSRRFVLVEAEGFKHYGGWVVDPQFMDQMGSPYLLAHGLGRPVADAVADVEFPAAGTYRVWVRTMDWVARWNAPAAPGKFQVLLGDRALETTFGTQGAQWHWQDGGLVEVKERRVRLALRDLTGFEGRCDAILFARDPDFAPPNSDPAMAAFRRACLGLPEQPEPAGTFDLVVVGGGIAGTCAAVSAARLGLSVALIQDRPVLGGNNSSEVRVWLQGARNKEPWPRIGDVVAELEQEHRAHYGPANTAELYEDEKKLAVVRADDALGLPWVEHNIRCDPEAAHVVFSSGARITMVPLDVTLRVSIDRAGLERIRKAGTSFHLAVADQLARYPRFRDRGSTYTHDPLAVATAFDSFCACAGDFALRITSDT
;
A
#
# COMPACT_ATOMS: atom_id res chain seq x y z
N MET A 1 22.24 -24.41 85.94
CA MET A 1 23.36 -23.44 85.95
C MET A 1 23.63 -22.97 84.52
N LYS A 2 23.81 -21.66 84.37
CA LYS A 2 24.19 -20.88 83.16
C LYS A 2 23.10 -20.67 82.08
N LYS A 3 22.51 -19.47 82.16
CA LYS A 3 21.79 -18.77 81.09
C LYS A 3 22.79 -18.44 79.97
N LEU A 4 22.42 -18.65 78.71
CA LEU A 4 23.12 -18.11 77.55
C LEU A 4 22.10 -17.39 76.66
N LEU A 5 22.24 -16.07 76.56
CA LEU A 5 21.55 -15.24 75.58
C LEU A 5 22.02 -15.64 74.18
N VAL A 6 21.08 -15.86 73.25
CA VAL A 6 21.35 -15.85 71.81
C VAL A 6 20.59 -14.67 71.23
N ALA A 7 21.34 -13.73 70.65
CA ALA A 7 20.82 -12.56 69.96
C ALA A 7 20.26 -12.98 68.59
N CYS A 8 19.01 -12.63 68.30
CA CYS A 8 18.44 -12.69 66.96
C CYS A 8 18.92 -11.47 66.16
N ALA A 9 19.84 -11.68 65.22
CA ALA A 9 20.15 -10.70 64.18
C ALA A 9 19.09 -10.84 63.07
N ALA A 10 18.26 -9.81 62.90
CA ALA A 10 17.34 -9.70 61.78
C ALA A 10 18.14 -9.31 60.51
N LEU A 11 18.19 -10.22 59.54
CA LEU A 11 18.73 -9.96 58.21
C LEU A 11 17.65 -9.24 57.39
N VAL A 12 17.75 -7.92 57.25
CA VAL A 12 16.90 -7.16 56.33
C VAL A 12 17.48 -7.31 54.93
N ALA A 13 16.94 -8.27 54.16
CA ALA A 13 17.19 -8.37 52.73
C ALA A 13 16.45 -7.21 52.04
N SER A 14 17.20 -6.21 51.58
CA SER A 14 16.69 -5.15 50.73
C SER A 14 16.31 -5.73 49.36
N ILE A 15 15.01 -5.94 49.14
CA ILE A 15 14.43 -6.25 47.84
C ILE A 15 14.47 -4.95 47.02
N VAL A 16 15.46 -4.82 46.14
CA VAL A 16 15.42 -3.84 45.07
C VAL A 16 14.42 -4.37 44.03
N PRO A 17 13.34 -3.66 43.70
CA PRO A 17 12.48 -4.09 42.60
C PRO A 17 13.31 -3.97 41.32
N ALA A 18 13.49 -5.09 40.62
CA ALA A 18 13.94 -5.07 39.25
C ALA A 18 12.86 -4.32 38.45
N VAL A 19 13.14 -3.06 38.13
CA VAL A 19 12.37 -2.33 37.13
C VAL A 19 12.62 -3.06 35.82
N CYS A 20 11.68 -3.90 35.40
CA CYS A 20 11.61 -4.33 34.01
C CYS A 20 11.44 -3.06 33.18
N ALA A 21 12.52 -2.59 32.56
CA ALA A 21 12.41 -1.58 31.52
C ALA A 21 11.47 -2.15 30.46
N ALA A 22 10.30 -1.54 30.28
CA ALA A 22 9.44 -1.87 29.16
C ALA A 22 10.27 -1.64 27.88
N GLU A 23 10.38 -2.67 27.03
CA GLU A 23 11.03 -2.50 25.72
C GLU A 23 10.32 -1.37 24.98
N GLU A 24 11.10 -0.45 24.39
CA GLU A 24 10.50 0.59 23.57
C GLU A 24 9.75 -0.04 22.39
N PRO A 25 8.53 0.42 22.07
CA PRO A 25 7.75 -0.12 20.96
C PRO A 25 8.53 -0.03 19.64
N HIS A 26 8.33 -1.01 18.75
CA HIS A 26 9.09 -1.14 17.49
C HIS A 26 9.01 0.11 16.62
N SER A 27 7.86 0.80 16.59
CA SER A 27 7.65 2.10 15.91
C SER A 27 8.54 3.23 16.44
N ARG A 28 9.10 3.09 17.64
CA ARG A 28 10.13 3.97 18.21
C ARG A 28 11.54 3.42 18.08
N ARG A 29 11.79 2.25 17.51
CA ARG A 29 13.16 1.71 17.35
C ARG A 29 13.57 1.60 15.89
N PHE A 30 12.58 1.37 15.03
CA PHE A 30 12.74 1.04 13.64
C PHE A 30 11.85 1.93 12.79
N VAL A 31 12.38 2.37 11.66
CA VAL A 31 11.60 2.96 10.57
C VAL A 31 11.79 2.07 9.36
N LEU A 32 10.76 1.25 9.06
CA LEU A 32 10.73 0.39 7.89
C LEU A 32 9.98 1.11 6.77
N VAL A 33 10.63 1.27 5.62
CA VAL A 33 10.04 1.88 4.43
C VAL A 33 10.03 0.83 3.32
N GLU A 34 8.83 0.40 2.93
CA GLU A 34 8.64 -0.50 1.81
C GLU A 34 8.71 0.29 0.49
N ALA A 35 9.48 -0.18 -0.47
CA ALA A 35 9.82 0.59 -1.66
C ALA A 35 8.60 0.80 -2.57
N GLU A 36 7.68 -0.16 -2.64
CA GLU A 36 6.37 -0.03 -3.29
C GLU A 36 5.49 1.04 -2.63
N GLY A 37 5.77 1.43 -1.38
CA GLY A 37 5.09 2.53 -0.70
C GLY A 37 5.55 3.92 -1.15
N PHE A 38 6.52 4.02 -2.06
CA PHE A 38 7.04 5.30 -2.51
C PHE A 38 5.96 6.12 -3.23
N LYS A 39 5.90 7.41 -2.92
CA LYS A 39 4.86 8.30 -3.45
C LYS A 39 5.04 8.59 -4.95
N HIS A 40 6.29 8.63 -5.40
CA HIS A 40 6.64 8.87 -6.80
C HIS A 40 7.74 7.90 -7.21
N TYR A 41 7.51 7.06 -8.22
CA TYR A 41 8.53 6.11 -8.66
C TYR A 41 9.57 6.71 -9.61
N GLY A 42 9.35 7.92 -10.12
CA GLY A 42 10.23 8.52 -11.13
C GLY A 42 10.20 7.66 -12.40
N GLY A 43 11.32 7.01 -12.72
CA GLY A 43 11.36 5.98 -13.77
C GLY A 43 11.56 4.56 -13.25
N TRP A 44 11.51 4.35 -11.93
CA TRP A 44 11.39 3.01 -11.34
C TRP A 44 9.98 2.46 -11.58
N VAL A 45 9.85 1.14 -11.57
CA VAL A 45 8.57 0.45 -11.68
C VAL A 45 8.40 -0.52 -10.51
N VAL A 46 7.17 -0.73 -10.07
CA VAL A 46 6.85 -1.79 -9.10
C VAL A 46 6.82 -3.11 -9.86
N ASP A 47 7.60 -4.08 -9.39
CA ASP A 47 7.65 -5.45 -9.91
C ASP A 47 6.99 -6.41 -8.91
N PRO A 48 5.77 -6.91 -9.20
CA PRO A 48 5.07 -7.86 -8.35
C PRO A 48 5.27 -9.33 -8.77
N GLN A 49 6.11 -9.63 -9.77
CA GLN A 49 6.09 -10.94 -10.45
C GLN A 49 6.60 -12.11 -9.60
N PHE A 50 7.29 -11.82 -8.49
CA PHE A 50 7.93 -12.83 -7.64
C PHE A 50 7.47 -12.75 -6.17
N MET A 51 6.30 -12.15 -5.89
CA MET A 51 5.77 -12.00 -4.53
C MET A 51 5.64 -13.33 -3.78
N ASP A 52 5.36 -14.42 -4.49
CA ASP A 52 5.25 -15.79 -3.96
C ASP A 52 6.56 -16.34 -3.40
N GLN A 53 7.70 -15.89 -3.95
CA GLN A 53 9.04 -16.23 -3.49
C GLN A 53 9.60 -15.20 -2.50
N MET A 54 9.14 -13.95 -2.62
CA MET A 54 9.72 -12.80 -1.95
C MET A 54 8.99 -12.34 -0.69
N GLY A 55 7.70 -12.62 -0.61
CA GLY A 55 6.79 -12.08 0.39
C GLY A 55 6.40 -10.62 0.17
N SER A 56 6.97 -9.94 -0.83
CA SER A 56 6.76 -8.51 -1.11
C SER A 56 7.06 -8.16 -2.58
N PRO A 57 6.40 -7.13 -3.16
CA PRO A 57 6.84 -6.51 -4.41
C PRO A 57 8.08 -5.64 -4.15
N TYR A 58 8.78 -5.23 -5.21
CA TYR A 58 9.95 -4.35 -5.07
C TYR A 58 10.01 -3.30 -6.19
N LEU A 59 10.79 -2.24 -5.99
CA LEU A 59 11.09 -1.28 -7.06
C LEU A 59 12.24 -1.75 -7.94
N LEU A 60 12.02 -1.64 -9.25
CA LEU A 60 12.94 -2.03 -10.32
C LEU A 60 13.30 -0.82 -11.21
N ALA A 61 14.59 -0.55 -11.38
CA ALA A 61 15.09 0.49 -12.29
C ALA A 61 15.27 -0.05 -13.72
N HIS A 62 14.19 -0.10 -14.49
CA HIS A 62 14.18 -0.66 -15.84
C HIS A 62 14.49 0.38 -16.93
N GLY A 63 15.69 0.94 -16.92
CA GLY A 63 16.13 2.02 -17.81
C GLY A 63 16.81 1.59 -19.12
N LEU A 64 16.89 0.28 -19.39
CA LEU A 64 17.61 -0.30 -20.55
C LEU A 64 19.05 0.23 -20.72
N GLY A 65 19.77 0.36 -19.60
CA GLY A 65 21.16 0.85 -19.56
C GLY A 65 21.30 2.37 -19.48
N ARG A 66 20.20 3.11 -19.33
CA ARG A 66 20.19 4.55 -19.05
C ARG A 66 19.59 4.80 -17.68
N PRO A 67 20.28 5.49 -16.76
CA PRO A 67 19.73 5.77 -15.44
C PRO A 67 18.33 6.39 -15.51
N VAL A 68 17.43 5.86 -14.69
CA VAL A 68 16.06 6.35 -14.58
C VAL A 68 15.94 7.48 -13.55
N ALA A 69 14.87 8.27 -13.64
CA ALA A 69 14.61 9.32 -12.66
C ALA A 69 14.36 8.73 -11.25
N ASP A 70 14.83 9.43 -10.23
CA ASP A 70 14.78 8.99 -8.82
C ASP A 70 13.35 8.65 -8.36
N ALA A 71 13.21 7.52 -7.64
CA ALA A 71 11.99 7.25 -6.86
C ALA A 71 12.07 8.01 -5.53
N VAL A 72 10.95 8.53 -5.02
CA VAL A 72 10.88 9.42 -3.85
C VAL A 72 9.75 9.04 -2.90
N ALA A 73 10.07 9.06 -1.60
CA ALA A 73 9.14 8.98 -0.49
C ALA A 73 9.40 10.10 0.54
N ASP A 74 8.39 10.39 1.36
CA ASP A 74 8.55 11.16 2.59
C ASP A 74 8.61 10.17 3.76
N VAL A 75 9.61 10.28 4.62
CA VAL A 75 9.78 9.40 5.79
C VAL A 75 9.71 10.23 7.06
N GLU A 76 8.92 9.75 8.02
CA GLU A 76 8.86 10.32 9.36
C GLU A 76 9.64 9.46 10.35
N PHE A 77 10.68 10.05 10.93
CA PHE A 77 11.48 9.46 11.98
C PHE A 77 10.90 9.81 13.35
N PRO A 78 10.88 8.84 14.29
CA PRO A 78 10.36 9.05 15.63
C PRO A 78 11.21 10.03 16.46
N ALA A 79 12.51 10.20 16.16
CA ALA A 79 13.34 11.28 16.68
C ALA A 79 14.54 11.57 15.77
N ALA A 80 15.16 12.74 15.92
CA ALA A 80 16.48 13.00 15.36
C ALA A 80 17.54 12.12 16.06
N GLY A 81 18.63 11.80 15.36
CA GLY A 81 19.76 11.02 15.88
C GLY A 81 20.40 10.11 14.83
N THR A 82 21.28 9.24 15.31
CA THR A 82 21.99 8.27 14.48
C THR A 82 21.12 7.05 14.21
N TYR A 83 21.13 6.57 12.96
CA TYR A 83 20.47 5.34 12.55
C TYR A 83 21.43 4.48 11.72
N ARG A 84 21.41 3.17 11.92
CA ARG A 84 21.99 2.20 10.99
C ARG A 84 21.00 1.92 9.87
N VAL A 85 21.47 1.99 8.63
CA VAL A 85 20.64 1.79 7.45
C VAL A 85 20.86 0.38 6.91
N TRP A 86 19.77 -0.30 6.59
CA TRP A 86 19.78 -1.58 5.88
C TRP A 86 18.89 -1.47 4.66
N VAL A 87 19.36 -1.97 3.52
CA VAL A 87 18.58 -1.98 2.27
C VAL A 87 18.39 -3.41 1.82
N ARG A 88 17.14 -3.86 1.70
CA ARG A 88 16.83 -5.20 1.16
C ARG A 88 16.96 -5.16 -0.36
N THR A 89 17.96 -5.86 -0.86
CA THR A 89 18.38 -5.83 -2.27
C THR A 89 19.10 -7.12 -2.65
N MET A 90 19.54 -7.22 -3.90
CA MET A 90 20.41 -8.29 -4.39
C MET A 90 21.24 -7.80 -5.59
N ASP A 91 22.41 -8.38 -5.77
CA ASP A 91 23.09 -8.43 -7.06
C ASP A 91 22.44 -9.54 -7.89
N TRP A 92 21.56 -9.14 -8.79
CA TRP A 92 20.75 -10.06 -9.58
C TRP A 92 21.55 -10.88 -10.59
N VAL A 93 22.78 -10.46 -10.91
CA VAL A 93 23.68 -11.21 -11.79
C VAL A 93 24.70 -12.06 -11.06
N ALA A 94 24.85 -11.90 -9.74
CA ALA A 94 25.83 -12.64 -8.96
C ALA A 94 25.68 -14.16 -9.08
N ARG A 95 24.46 -14.68 -9.31
CA ARG A 95 24.21 -16.11 -9.60
C ARG A 95 24.93 -16.66 -10.83
N TRP A 96 25.35 -15.78 -11.74
CA TRP A 96 26.13 -16.13 -12.93
C TRP A 96 27.62 -15.77 -12.81
N ASN A 97 28.10 -15.37 -11.63
CA ASN A 97 29.47 -14.91 -11.39
C ASN A 97 29.91 -13.81 -12.38
N ALA A 98 28.99 -12.91 -12.74
CA ALA A 98 29.29 -11.83 -13.65
C ALA A 98 30.33 -10.86 -13.02
N PRO A 99 31.28 -10.33 -13.79
CA PRO A 99 32.33 -9.46 -13.26
C PRO A 99 31.86 -8.04 -12.91
N ALA A 100 30.65 -7.66 -13.33
CA ALA A 100 30.05 -6.37 -13.03
C ALA A 100 28.70 -6.58 -12.34
N ALA A 101 28.35 -5.66 -11.44
CA ALA A 101 27.01 -5.56 -10.87
C ALA A 101 26.23 -4.46 -11.63
N PRO A 102 25.47 -4.78 -12.69
CA PRO A 102 24.39 -3.92 -13.17
C PRO A 102 23.30 -3.79 -12.10
N GLY A 103 22.55 -2.69 -12.11
CA GLY A 103 21.49 -2.45 -11.14
C GLY A 103 21.99 -1.77 -9.86
N LYS A 104 23.09 -1.04 -9.94
CA LYS A 104 23.58 -0.24 -8.81
C LYS A 104 22.71 0.98 -8.59
N PHE A 105 22.48 1.30 -7.33
CA PHE A 105 21.75 2.49 -6.93
C PHE A 105 22.29 3.05 -5.62
N GLN A 106 21.91 4.29 -5.30
CA GLN A 106 22.16 4.93 -4.01
C GLN A 106 20.84 5.25 -3.32
N VAL A 107 20.88 5.21 -1.99
CA VAL A 107 19.83 5.80 -1.15
C VAL A 107 20.24 7.23 -0.81
N LEU A 108 19.29 8.16 -0.89
CA LEU A 108 19.47 9.56 -0.52
C LEU A 108 18.56 9.91 0.65
N LEU A 109 19.11 10.60 1.65
CA LEU A 109 18.38 11.25 2.73
C LEU A 109 18.49 12.77 2.57
N GLY A 110 17.37 13.42 2.25
CA GLY A 110 17.35 14.78 1.74
C GLY A 110 18.11 14.86 0.43
N ASP A 111 19.11 15.74 0.37
CA ASP A 111 20.01 15.87 -0.80
C ASP A 111 21.32 15.09 -0.65
N ARG A 112 21.48 14.31 0.43
CA ARG A 112 22.72 13.58 0.74
C ARG A 112 22.60 12.12 0.35
N ALA A 113 23.45 11.68 -0.57
CA ALA A 113 23.62 10.26 -0.88
C ALA A 113 24.40 9.56 0.23
N LEU A 114 24.00 8.35 0.58
CA LEU A 114 24.80 7.45 1.40
C LEU A 114 26.08 7.07 0.64
N GLU A 115 27.16 6.81 1.40
CA GLU A 115 28.44 6.39 0.82
C GLU A 115 28.33 5.00 0.16
N THR A 116 27.53 4.11 0.74
CA THR A 116 27.29 2.77 0.21
C THR A 116 26.56 2.80 -1.13
N THR A 117 27.07 2.04 -2.09
CA THR A 117 26.35 1.70 -3.33
C THR A 117 25.67 0.33 -3.18
N PHE A 118 24.36 0.31 -3.37
CA PHE A 118 23.51 -0.87 -3.17
C PHE A 118 23.30 -1.66 -4.46
N GLY A 119 22.77 -2.89 -4.34
CA GLY A 119 22.58 -3.81 -5.46
C GLY A 119 23.88 -4.46 -5.94
N THR A 120 24.87 -4.55 -5.05
CA THR A 120 26.26 -4.97 -5.37
C THR A 120 26.69 -6.25 -4.66
N GLN A 121 25.83 -6.80 -3.80
CA GLN A 121 26.14 -7.94 -2.94
C GLN A 121 25.00 -8.95 -3.01
N GLY A 122 25.30 -10.22 -2.69
CA GLY A 122 24.30 -11.28 -2.53
C GLY A 122 23.60 -11.72 -3.82
N ALA A 123 23.74 -13.00 -4.17
CA ALA A 123 22.97 -13.62 -5.26
C ALA A 123 21.50 -13.89 -4.91
N GLN A 124 21.16 -13.77 -3.63
CA GLN A 124 19.81 -13.86 -3.09
C GLN A 124 19.46 -12.55 -2.41
N TRP A 125 18.17 -12.32 -2.20
CA TRP A 125 17.69 -11.18 -1.45
C TRP A 125 18.21 -11.19 -0.02
N HIS A 126 18.79 -10.07 0.37
CA HIS A 126 19.42 -9.89 1.67
C HIS A 126 19.39 -8.41 2.06
N TRP A 127 19.64 -8.15 3.34
CA TRP A 127 19.85 -6.80 3.85
C TRP A 127 21.31 -6.40 3.64
N GLN A 128 21.55 -5.48 2.72
CA GLN A 128 22.87 -4.87 2.51
C GLN A 128 23.06 -3.70 3.50
N ASP A 129 24.18 -3.70 4.21
CA ASP A 129 24.54 -2.68 5.20
C ASP A 129 24.83 -1.33 4.53
N GLY A 130 24.07 -0.30 4.90
CA GLY A 130 24.22 1.08 4.43
C GLY A 130 25.07 1.97 5.34
N GLY A 131 25.53 1.44 6.47
CA GLY A 131 26.29 2.19 7.48
C GLY A 131 25.41 3.07 8.37
N LEU A 132 26.07 3.96 9.12
CA LEU A 132 25.41 4.90 10.03
C LEU A 132 25.12 6.23 9.33
N VAL A 133 23.93 6.77 9.58
CA VAL A 133 23.51 8.08 9.08
C VAL A 133 22.98 8.95 10.21
N GLU A 134 23.19 10.26 10.09
CA GLU A 134 22.65 11.26 11.01
C GLU A 134 21.36 11.88 10.47
N VAL A 135 20.26 11.67 11.19
CA VAL A 135 18.95 12.24 10.88
C VAL A 135 18.74 13.47 11.75
N LYS A 136 18.69 14.65 11.14
CA LYS A 136 18.55 15.94 11.85
C LYS A 136 17.12 16.40 12.03
N GLU A 137 16.27 16.07 11.06
CA GLU A 137 14.88 16.48 11.00
C GLU A 137 13.99 15.24 11.09
N ARG A 138 12.83 15.39 11.73
CA ARG A 138 11.89 14.25 11.86
C ARG A 138 11.31 13.84 10.52
N ARG A 139 11.04 14.78 9.62
CA ARG A 139 10.54 14.47 8.27
C ARG A 139 11.67 14.65 7.28
N VAL A 140 12.02 13.59 6.56
CA VAL A 140 13.12 13.61 5.59
C VAL A 140 12.64 13.01 4.28
N ARG A 141 13.02 13.66 3.17
CA ARG A 141 12.84 13.08 1.83
C ARG A 141 13.78 11.90 1.67
N LEU A 142 13.24 10.74 1.34
CA LEU A 142 14.00 9.55 0.96
C LEU A 142 13.95 9.39 -0.56
N ALA A 143 15.07 9.06 -1.19
CA ALA A 143 15.07 8.76 -2.61
C ALA A 143 15.97 7.58 -2.99
N LEU A 144 15.59 6.88 -4.06
CA LEU A 144 16.39 5.86 -4.73
C LEU A 144 16.93 6.45 -6.03
N ARG A 145 18.24 6.61 -6.11
CA ARG A 145 18.94 7.07 -7.31
C ARG A 145 19.55 5.88 -8.04
N ASP A 146 19.04 5.61 -9.22
CA ASP A 146 19.62 4.63 -10.12
C ASP A 146 20.95 5.15 -10.69
N LEU A 147 21.98 4.31 -10.69
CA LEU A 147 23.30 4.62 -11.23
C LEU A 147 23.59 3.95 -12.57
N THR A 148 22.76 2.99 -12.98
CA THR A 148 23.08 2.08 -14.10
C THR A 148 22.01 2.02 -15.17
N GLY A 149 20.75 2.25 -14.84
CA GLY A 149 19.65 2.06 -15.79
C GLY A 149 19.31 0.61 -16.04
N PHE A 150 19.86 -0.33 -15.27
CA PHE A 150 19.78 -1.74 -15.63
C PHE A 150 19.45 -2.63 -14.44
N GLU A 151 18.17 -2.63 -14.09
CA GLU A 151 17.55 -3.55 -13.15
C GLU A 151 18.07 -3.39 -11.71
N GLY A 152 18.20 -2.15 -11.24
CA GLY A 152 18.41 -1.90 -9.82
C GLY A 152 17.19 -2.35 -9.03
N ARG A 153 17.39 -3.08 -7.92
CA ARG A 153 16.32 -3.72 -7.15
C ARG A 153 16.34 -3.24 -5.71
N CYS A 154 15.25 -2.66 -5.25
CA CYS A 154 15.09 -2.26 -3.86
C CYS A 154 13.72 -2.70 -3.37
N ASP A 155 13.71 -3.55 -2.35
CA ASP A 155 12.48 -4.04 -1.72
C ASP A 155 12.10 -3.15 -0.53
N ALA A 156 13.00 -2.98 0.42
CA ALA A 156 12.72 -2.19 1.62
C ALA A 156 13.99 -1.49 2.13
N ILE A 157 13.78 -0.41 2.88
CA ILE A 157 14.84 0.34 3.55
C ILE A 157 14.47 0.42 5.03
N LEU A 158 15.37 -0.06 5.89
CA LEU A 158 15.21 -0.04 7.32
C LEU A 158 16.21 0.94 7.94
N PHE A 159 15.71 1.80 8.82
CA PHE A 159 16.52 2.61 9.72
C PHE A 159 16.36 2.09 11.15
N ALA A 160 17.44 1.60 11.73
CA ALA A 160 17.47 1.08 13.11
C ALA A 160 18.25 2.03 14.01
N ARG A 161 17.71 2.38 15.18
CA ARG A 161 18.46 3.18 16.18
C ARG A 161 19.57 2.39 16.87
N ASP A 162 19.40 1.08 16.95
CA ASP A 162 20.41 0.18 17.49
C ASP A 162 21.48 -0.09 16.42
N PRO A 163 22.74 0.36 16.61
CA PRO A 163 23.80 0.20 15.62
C PRO A 163 24.28 -1.25 15.47
N ASP A 164 23.94 -2.14 16.41
CA ASP A 164 24.32 -3.56 16.37
C ASP A 164 23.17 -4.44 15.84
N PHE A 165 21.99 -3.86 15.60
CA PHE A 165 20.84 -4.59 15.08
C PHE A 165 21.03 -5.00 13.62
N ALA A 166 20.80 -6.28 13.35
CA ALA A 166 20.66 -6.84 12.01
C ALA A 166 19.23 -7.39 11.82
N PRO A 167 18.50 -6.96 10.77
CA PRO A 167 17.16 -7.45 10.51
C PRO A 167 17.14 -8.94 10.12
N PRO A 168 16.09 -9.68 10.48
CA PRO A 168 15.89 -11.04 10.00
C PRO A 168 15.70 -11.05 8.47
N ASN A 169 16.21 -12.10 7.83
CA ASN A 169 16.17 -12.26 6.36
C ASN A 169 15.48 -13.56 5.91
N SER A 170 14.81 -14.25 6.82
CA SER A 170 14.09 -15.49 6.51
C SER A 170 12.79 -15.56 7.29
N ASP A 171 11.79 -16.19 6.68
CA ASP A 171 10.53 -16.48 7.34
C ASP A 171 10.68 -17.64 8.33
N PRO A 172 9.89 -17.64 9.43
CA PRO A 172 8.80 -16.70 9.75
C PRO A 172 9.24 -15.41 10.44
N ALA A 173 10.51 -15.28 10.83
CA ALA A 173 11.02 -14.17 11.63
C ALA A 173 10.95 -12.82 10.87
N MET A 174 11.20 -12.84 9.56
CA MET A 174 11.10 -11.66 8.71
C MET A 174 9.66 -11.14 8.63
N ALA A 175 8.69 -12.00 8.34
CA ALA A 175 7.27 -11.63 8.36
C ALA A 175 6.82 -11.08 9.73
N ALA A 176 7.25 -11.69 10.83
CA ALA A 176 6.92 -11.21 12.18
C ALA A 176 7.54 -9.82 12.47
N PHE A 177 8.80 -9.61 12.10
CA PHE A 177 9.48 -8.32 12.23
C PHE A 177 8.81 -7.22 11.38
N ARG A 178 8.48 -7.52 10.12
CA ARG A 178 7.76 -6.62 9.23
C ARG A 178 6.43 -6.19 9.85
N ARG A 179 5.63 -7.14 10.33
CA ARG A 179 4.36 -6.84 11.01
C ARG A 179 4.55 -5.93 12.22
N ALA A 180 5.52 -6.23 13.08
CA ALA A 180 5.83 -5.41 14.26
C ALA A 180 6.27 -3.98 13.90
N CYS A 181 7.04 -3.80 12.82
CA CYS A 181 7.44 -2.48 12.33
C CYS A 181 6.26 -1.68 11.76
N LEU A 182 5.34 -2.35 11.06
CA LEU A 182 4.18 -1.72 10.41
C LEU A 182 2.96 -1.61 11.32
N GLY A 183 3.03 -2.14 12.55
CA GLY A 183 1.90 -2.17 13.48
C GLY A 183 0.75 -3.06 12.98
N LEU A 184 1.08 -4.14 12.25
CA LEU A 184 0.10 -5.07 11.69
C LEU A 184 -0.22 -6.22 12.66
N PRO A 185 -1.46 -6.77 12.58
CA PRO A 185 -1.91 -7.84 13.46
C PRO A 185 -1.06 -9.08 13.31
N GLU A 186 -0.82 -9.80 14.40
CA GLU A 186 -0.26 -11.15 14.30
C GLU A 186 -1.22 -12.10 13.57
N GLN A 187 -2.54 -11.89 13.73
CA GLN A 187 -3.58 -12.66 13.05
C GLN A 187 -4.51 -11.73 12.26
N PRO A 188 -4.85 -12.08 11.00
CA PRO A 188 -5.73 -11.26 10.19
C PRO A 188 -7.09 -11.10 10.87
N GLU A 189 -7.72 -9.94 10.67
CA GLU A 189 -9.06 -9.69 11.19
C GLU A 189 -10.08 -10.67 10.59
N PRO A 190 -11.03 -11.19 11.38
CA PRO A 190 -12.11 -12.01 10.84
C PRO A 190 -12.99 -11.21 9.88
N ALA A 191 -12.91 -11.50 8.58
CA ALA A 191 -13.70 -10.85 7.53
C ALA A 191 -15.17 -11.32 7.44
N GLY A 192 -15.59 -12.28 8.27
CA GLY A 192 -16.95 -12.85 8.29
C GLY A 192 -17.03 -14.27 7.71
N THR A 193 -18.25 -14.74 7.48
CA THR A 193 -18.54 -16.04 6.85
C THR A 193 -19.09 -15.81 5.47
N PHE A 194 -18.55 -16.54 4.49
CA PHE A 194 -18.92 -16.48 3.09
C PHE A 194 -19.21 -17.89 2.58
N ASP A 195 -20.12 -18.01 1.62
CA ASP A 195 -20.43 -19.28 0.96
C ASP A 195 -19.25 -19.74 0.08
N LEU A 196 -18.47 -18.80 -0.43
CA LEU A 196 -17.25 -19.06 -1.20
C LEU A 196 -16.15 -18.05 -0.87
N VAL A 197 -14.93 -18.54 -0.71
CA VAL A 197 -13.72 -17.70 -0.64
C VAL A 197 -12.87 -17.96 -1.88
N VAL A 198 -12.59 -16.90 -2.64
CA VAL A 198 -11.70 -16.93 -3.80
C VAL A 198 -10.42 -16.20 -3.45
N VAL A 199 -9.28 -16.91 -3.54
CA VAL A 199 -7.96 -16.34 -3.27
C VAL A 199 -7.24 -16.09 -4.60
N GLY A 200 -6.90 -14.83 -4.85
CA GLY A 200 -6.22 -14.35 -6.05
C GLY A 200 -7.14 -13.58 -6.99
N GLY A 201 -6.91 -12.26 -7.08
CA GLY A 201 -7.61 -11.31 -7.96
C GLY A 201 -7.18 -11.35 -9.43
N GLY A 202 -6.59 -12.45 -9.89
CA GLY A 202 -6.32 -12.67 -11.32
C GLY A 202 -7.61 -12.75 -12.15
N ILE A 203 -7.52 -12.83 -13.48
CA ILE A 203 -8.70 -12.96 -14.34
C ILE A 203 -9.54 -14.18 -13.97
N ALA A 204 -8.89 -15.33 -13.73
CA ALA A 204 -9.59 -16.55 -13.35
C ALA A 204 -10.34 -16.39 -12.01
N GLY A 205 -9.67 -15.88 -10.97
CA GLY A 205 -10.27 -15.68 -9.65
C GLY A 205 -11.36 -14.60 -9.67
N THR A 206 -11.14 -13.49 -10.36
CA THR A 206 -12.15 -12.44 -10.53
C THR A 206 -13.39 -12.99 -11.25
N CYS A 207 -13.21 -13.75 -12.34
CA CYS A 207 -14.32 -14.38 -13.04
C CYS A 207 -15.07 -15.39 -12.17
N ALA A 208 -14.35 -16.20 -11.38
CA ALA A 208 -14.96 -17.15 -10.46
C ALA A 208 -15.77 -16.44 -9.38
N ALA A 209 -15.22 -15.39 -8.77
CA ALA A 209 -15.89 -14.62 -7.74
C ALA A 209 -17.16 -13.93 -8.27
N VAL A 210 -17.07 -13.25 -9.41
CA VAL A 210 -18.21 -12.59 -10.07
C VAL A 210 -19.28 -13.60 -10.47
N SER A 211 -18.87 -14.74 -11.04
CA SER A 211 -19.85 -15.77 -11.44
C SER A 211 -20.57 -16.38 -10.23
N ALA A 212 -19.84 -16.65 -9.15
CA ALA A 212 -20.42 -17.18 -7.91
C ALA A 212 -21.38 -16.19 -7.24
N ALA A 213 -21.01 -14.91 -7.18
CA ALA A 213 -21.85 -13.85 -6.64
C ALA A 213 -23.16 -13.70 -7.43
N ARG A 214 -23.08 -13.69 -8.77
CA ARG A 214 -24.26 -13.67 -9.66
C ARG A 214 -25.17 -14.90 -9.54
N LEU A 215 -24.62 -16.02 -9.06
CA LEU A 215 -25.39 -17.24 -8.76
C LEU A 215 -25.98 -17.23 -7.33
N GLY A 216 -25.83 -16.14 -6.60
CA GLY A 216 -26.42 -15.91 -5.28
C GLY A 216 -25.57 -16.36 -4.10
N LEU A 217 -24.29 -16.67 -4.30
CA LEU A 217 -23.37 -16.96 -3.20
C LEU A 217 -22.84 -15.66 -2.59
N SER A 218 -22.70 -15.61 -1.27
CA SER A 218 -21.83 -14.62 -0.63
C SER A 218 -20.37 -14.98 -0.88
N VAL A 219 -19.59 -14.06 -1.45
CA VAL A 219 -18.21 -14.34 -1.89
C VAL A 219 -17.22 -13.35 -1.27
N ALA A 220 -16.15 -13.86 -0.69
CA ALA A 220 -14.96 -13.08 -0.39
C ALA A 220 -13.92 -13.25 -1.50
N LEU A 221 -13.49 -12.15 -2.12
CA LEU A 221 -12.33 -12.14 -3.02
C LEU A 221 -11.12 -11.57 -2.29
N ILE A 222 -10.17 -12.44 -1.95
CA ILE A 222 -8.92 -12.07 -1.29
C ILE A 222 -7.86 -11.81 -2.36
N GLN A 223 -7.23 -10.64 -2.32
CA GLN A 223 -6.19 -10.24 -3.27
C GLN A 223 -5.08 -9.49 -2.54
N ASP A 224 -3.84 -9.77 -2.93
CA ASP A 224 -2.61 -9.26 -2.32
C ASP A 224 -2.13 -7.93 -2.93
N ARG A 225 -2.90 -7.36 -3.88
CA ARG A 225 -2.56 -6.15 -4.65
C ARG A 225 -3.75 -5.20 -4.78
N PRO A 226 -3.50 -3.89 -4.96
CA PRO A 226 -4.56 -2.88 -5.08
C PRO A 226 -5.34 -2.93 -6.41
N VAL A 227 -4.86 -3.74 -7.38
CA VAL A 227 -5.49 -3.90 -8.70
C VAL A 227 -5.83 -5.37 -8.99
N LEU A 228 -6.90 -5.55 -9.76
CA LEU A 228 -7.36 -6.85 -10.26
C LEU A 228 -6.82 -7.14 -11.66
N GLY A 229 -6.92 -8.39 -12.09
CA GLY A 229 -6.54 -8.85 -13.42
C GLY A 229 -5.23 -9.65 -13.47
N GLY A 230 -4.49 -9.76 -12.37
CA GLY A 230 -3.28 -10.57 -12.35
C GLY A 230 -2.23 -9.99 -13.31
N ASN A 231 -1.72 -10.80 -14.24
CA ASN A 231 -0.83 -10.32 -15.29
C ASN A 231 -1.53 -9.32 -16.25
N ASN A 232 -2.86 -9.33 -16.31
CA ASN A 232 -3.67 -8.37 -17.07
C ASN A 232 -4.00 -7.08 -16.29
N SER A 233 -3.22 -6.77 -15.26
CA SER A 233 -3.27 -5.48 -14.59
C SER A 233 -2.38 -4.44 -15.30
N SER A 234 -2.56 -3.17 -14.97
CA SER A 234 -1.65 -2.09 -15.39
C SER A 234 -0.21 -2.25 -14.86
N GLU A 235 0.00 -3.07 -13.83
CA GLU A 235 1.30 -3.35 -13.24
C GLU A 235 2.15 -4.27 -14.13
N VAL A 236 1.55 -5.37 -14.61
CA VAL A 236 2.29 -6.43 -15.34
C VAL A 236 2.10 -6.33 -16.86
N ARG A 237 0.99 -5.76 -17.32
CA ARG A 237 0.72 -5.40 -18.71
C ARG A 237 0.80 -6.57 -19.71
N VAL A 238 0.13 -7.67 -19.38
CA VAL A 238 -0.12 -8.78 -20.31
C VAL A 238 -1.58 -8.73 -20.76
N TRP A 239 -1.82 -8.48 -22.04
CA TRP A 239 -3.18 -8.46 -22.61
C TRP A 239 -3.89 -9.82 -22.53
N LEU A 240 -5.21 -9.84 -22.70
CA LEU A 240 -5.98 -11.09 -22.79
C LEU A 240 -5.95 -11.63 -24.22
N GLN A 241 -5.20 -12.71 -24.45
CA GLN A 241 -5.02 -13.32 -25.77
C GLN A 241 -5.94 -14.55 -26.00
N GLY A 242 -6.94 -14.75 -25.15
CA GLY A 242 -7.82 -15.92 -25.22
C GLY A 242 -8.92 -15.76 -26.27
N ALA A 243 -9.02 -16.72 -27.21
CA ALA A 243 -10.27 -16.90 -27.95
C ALA A 243 -11.35 -17.37 -26.98
N ARG A 244 -12.44 -16.61 -26.87
CA ARG A 244 -13.62 -16.93 -26.06
C ARG A 244 -14.86 -17.06 -26.96
N ASN A 245 -15.97 -17.53 -26.37
CA ASN A 245 -17.28 -17.57 -27.02
C ASN A 245 -17.27 -18.37 -28.36
N LYS A 246 -16.61 -19.53 -28.37
CA LYS A 246 -16.56 -20.44 -29.52
C LYS A 246 -17.58 -21.57 -29.37
N GLU A 247 -18.11 -22.04 -30.50
CA GLU A 247 -18.95 -23.24 -30.51
C GLU A 247 -18.22 -24.46 -29.92
N PRO A 248 -18.93 -25.33 -29.16
CA PRO A 248 -20.37 -25.34 -28.90
C PRO A 248 -20.84 -24.45 -27.72
N TRP A 249 -19.94 -23.65 -27.13
CA TRP A 249 -20.20 -22.88 -25.92
C TRP A 249 -20.12 -21.36 -26.18
N PRO A 250 -21.09 -20.77 -26.88
CA PRO A 250 -21.03 -19.38 -27.33
C PRO A 250 -21.04 -18.34 -26.19
N ARG A 251 -21.30 -18.76 -24.95
CA ARG A 251 -21.30 -17.91 -23.74
C ARG A 251 -20.05 -18.10 -22.88
N ILE A 252 -19.14 -19.03 -23.24
CA ILE A 252 -17.94 -19.29 -22.45
C ILE A 252 -16.98 -18.11 -22.55
N GLY A 253 -16.74 -17.45 -21.42
CA GLY A 253 -15.89 -16.26 -21.34
C GLY A 253 -16.63 -14.92 -21.39
N ASP A 254 -17.96 -14.89 -21.26
CA ASP A 254 -18.72 -13.63 -21.13
C ASP A 254 -18.17 -12.74 -20.01
N VAL A 255 -17.91 -13.29 -18.83
CA VAL A 255 -17.33 -12.53 -17.70
C VAL A 255 -15.91 -12.05 -18.04
N VAL A 256 -15.13 -12.85 -18.76
CA VAL A 256 -13.81 -12.42 -19.26
C VAL A 256 -13.96 -11.25 -20.24
N ALA A 257 -15.03 -11.23 -21.06
CA ALA A 257 -15.32 -10.15 -21.98
C ALA A 257 -15.63 -8.83 -21.26
N GLU A 258 -16.31 -8.89 -20.12
CA GLU A 258 -16.60 -7.73 -19.28
C GLU A 258 -15.32 -7.14 -18.66
N LEU A 259 -14.34 -7.99 -18.33
CA LEU A 259 -13.07 -7.58 -17.73
C LEU A 259 -12.01 -7.17 -18.77
N GLU A 260 -12.17 -7.59 -20.02
CA GLU A 260 -11.18 -7.33 -21.06
C GLU A 260 -11.13 -5.87 -21.44
N GLN A 261 -9.93 -5.33 -21.56
CA GLN A 261 -9.71 -3.98 -22.05
C GLN A 261 -10.14 -3.79 -23.51
N GLU A 262 -10.54 -2.57 -23.87
CA GLU A 262 -10.96 -2.23 -25.24
C GLU A 262 -9.78 -2.30 -26.22
N HIS A 263 -8.61 -1.81 -25.79
CA HIS A 263 -7.46 -1.62 -26.65
C HIS A 263 -6.33 -2.60 -26.36
N ARG A 264 -5.91 -3.32 -27.39
CA ARG A 264 -4.94 -4.40 -27.30
C ARG A 264 -3.55 -3.95 -27.78
N ALA A 265 -2.58 -3.90 -26.88
CA ALA A 265 -1.17 -3.69 -27.20
C ALA A 265 -0.32 -4.72 -26.45
N HIS A 266 0.68 -5.29 -27.13
CA HIS A 266 1.51 -6.36 -26.56
C HIS A 266 2.95 -5.90 -26.28
N TYR A 267 3.57 -5.18 -27.21
CA TYR A 267 5.00 -4.83 -27.13
C TYR A 267 5.26 -3.37 -27.48
N GLY A 268 6.32 -2.84 -26.88
CA GLY A 268 6.86 -1.52 -27.20
C GLY A 268 6.16 -0.37 -26.50
N PRO A 269 6.49 0.88 -26.87
CA PRO A 269 6.06 2.08 -26.16
C PRO A 269 4.54 2.32 -26.20
N ALA A 270 3.82 1.60 -27.06
CA ALA A 270 2.36 1.64 -27.11
C ALA A 270 1.68 0.79 -26.02
N ASN A 271 2.41 -0.10 -25.32
CA ASN A 271 1.87 -0.87 -24.20
C ASN A 271 1.93 -0.05 -22.89
N THR A 272 0.93 0.82 -22.72
CA THR A 272 0.85 1.74 -21.56
C THR A 272 -0.12 1.23 -20.48
N ALA A 273 0.05 1.72 -19.26
CA ALA A 273 -0.74 1.29 -18.09
C ALA A 273 -2.24 1.54 -18.27
N GLU A 274 -2.60 2.63 -18.92
CA GLU A 274 -3.98 3.11 -19.09
C GLU A 274 -4.82 2.14 -19.91
N LEU A 275 -4.19 1.37 -20.81
CA LEU A 275 -4.85 0.37 -21.65
C LEU A 275 -5.41 -0.81 -20.84
N TYR A 276 -5.05 -0.99 -19.58
CA TYR A 276 -5.50 -2.14 -18.78
C TYR A 276 -6.79 -1.87 -18.02
N GLU A 277 -7.27 -0.62 -17.96
CA GLU A 277 -8.62 -0.31 -17.45
C GLU A 277 -8.91 -0.91 -16.05
N ASP A 278 -7.98 -0.82 -15.10
CA ASP A 278 -8.13 -1.49 -13.78
C ASP A 278 -9.44 -1.11 -13.05
N GLU A 279 -9.87 0.14 -13.20
CA GLU A 279 -11.15 0.62 -12.64
C GLU A 279 -12.37 -0.08 -13.25
N LYS A 280 -12.32 -0.50 -14.52
CA LYS A 280 -13.38 -1.29 -15.15
C LYS A 280 -13.51 -2.65 -14.48
N LYS A 281 -12.37 -3.30 -14.20
CA LYS A 281 -12.37 -4.60 -13.49
C LYS A 281 -12.93 -4.45 -12.09
N LEU A 282 -12.53 -3.40 -11.37
CA LEU A 282 -13.08 -3.07 -10.06
C LEU A 282 -14.59 -2.76 -10.13
N ALA A 283 -15.04 -2.05 -11.16
CA ALA A 283 -16.45 -1.74 -11.35
C ALA A 283 -17.31 -3.00 -11.58
N VAL A 284 -16.82 -3.98 -12.34
CA VAL A 284 -17.51 -5.27 -12.54
C VAL A 284 -17.68 -6.00 -11.20
N VAL A 285 -16.64 -6.00 -10.37
CA VAL A 285 -16.71 -6.61 -9.03
C VAL A 285 -17.65 -5.85 -8.09
N ARG A 286 -17.57 -4.52 -8.07
CA ARG A 286 -18.41 -3.65 -7.24
C ARG A 286 -19.89 -3.62 -7.64
N ALA A 287 -20.23 -4.09 -8.84
CA ALA A 287 -21.61 -4.14 -9.31
C ALA A 287 -22.42 -5.28 -8.67
N ASP A 288 -21.76 -6.20 -7.95
CA ASP A 288 -22.41 -7.35 -7.33
C ASP A 288 -22.34 -7.24 -5.80
N ASP A 289 -23.49 -6.95 -5.16
CA ASP A 289 -23.61 -6.74 -3.71
C ASP A 289 -23.26 -8.01 -2.90
N ALA A 290 -23.28 -9.19 -3.53
CA ALA A 290 -22.90 -10.45 -2.90
C ALA A 290 -21.37 -10.69 -2.89
N LEU A 291 -20.60 -9.84 -3.59
CA LEU A 291 -19.15 -9.93 -3.67
C LEU A 291 -18.49 -8.87 -2.77
N GLY A 292 -17.93 -9.32 -1.65
CA GLY A 292 -17.14 -8.47 -0.76
C GLY A 292 -15.71 -8.30 -1.26
N LEU A 293 -15.30 -7.06 -1.50
CA LEU A 293 -13.89 -6.66 -1.68
C LEU A 293 -13.55 -5.63 -0.60
N PRO A 294 -12.97 -6.04 0.54
CA PRO A 294 -12.74 -5.13 1.66
C PRO A 294 -11.75 -4.02 1.25
N TRP A 295 -12.22 -2.77 1.25
CA TRP A 295 -11.41 -1.55 1.04
C TRP A 295 -11.38 -0.71 2.31
N VAL A 296 -10.24 -0.05 2.57
CA VAL A 296 -10.13 0.97 3.62
C VAL A 296 -10.17 2.36 2.97
N GLU A 297 -11.14 3.19 3.38
CA GLU A 297 -11.26 4.59 2.93
C GLU A 297 -10.08 5.44 3.45
N HIS A 298 -9.66 6.46 2.69
CA HIS A 298 -8.44 7.22 2.98
C HIS A 298 -8.44 7.90 4.36
N ASN A 299 -9.51 8.58 4.75
CA ASN A 299 -9.61 9.25 6.05
C ASN A 299 -9.61 8.24 7.19
N ILE A 300 -10.31 7.11 7.04
CA ILE A 300 -10.31 6.03 8.04
C ILE A 300 -8.92 5.40 8.16
N ARG A 301 -8.23 5.18 7.04
CA ARG A 301 -6.86 4.63 7.00
C ARG A 301 -5.84 5.57 7.65
N CYS A 302 -6.02 6.88 7.51
CA CYS A 302 -5.07 7.86 8.03
C CYS A 302 -4.98 7.86 9.56
N ASP A 303 -6.09 7.59 10.25
CA ASP A 303 -6.15 7.52 11.73
C ASP A 303 -7.34 6.65 12.17
N PRO A 304 -7.20 5.32 12.14
CA PRO A 304 -8.29 4.41 12.48
C PRO A 304 -8.66 4.49 13.97
N GLU A 305 -7.72 4.82 14.85
CA GLU A 305 -7.97 5.04 16.27
C GLU A 305 -8.85 6.27 16.51
N ALA A 306 -8.57 7.41 15.86
CA ALA A 306 -9.43 8.59 15.96
C ALA A 306 -10.81 8.33 15.36
N ALA A 307 -10.87 7.62 14.22
CA ALA A 307 -12.15 7.19 13.64
C ALA A 307 -12.94 6.33 14.63
N HIS A 308 -12.29 5.35 15.28
CA HIS A 308 -12.93 4.52 16.30
C HIS A 308 -13.52 5.36 17.45
N VAL A 309 -12.77 6.34 17.97
CA VAL A 309 -13.27 7.24 19.02
C VAL A 309 -14.50 8.02 18.56
N VAL A 310 -14.49 8.55 17.33
CA VAL A 310 -15.64 9.28 16.78
C VAL A 310 -16.86 8.36 16.67
N PHE A 311 -16.72 7.21 16.01
CA PHE A 311 -17.85 6.31 15.78
C PHE A 311 -18.38 5.64 17.06
N SER A 312 -17.56 5.51 18.10
CA SER A 312 -17.98 4.96 19.40
C SER A 312 -18.46 6.04 20.40
N SER A 313 -18.37 7.32 20.06
CA SER A 313 -18.68 8.44 20.97
C SER A 313 -20.15 8.56 21.40
N GLY A 314 -21.07 7.90 20.70
CA GLY A 314 -22.52 8.09 20.89
C GLY A 314 -23.07 9.40 20.32
N ALA A 315 -22.25 10.17 19.58
CA ALA A 315 -22.72 11.33 18.84
C ALA A 315 -23.69 10.93 17.71
N ARG A 316 -24.57 11.86 17.31
CA ARG A 316 -25.36 11.69 16.08
C ARG A 316 -24.44 11.93 14.89
N ILE A 317 -24.09 10.86 14.20
CA ILE A 317 -23.12 10.88 13.11
C ILE A 317 -23.84 10.51 11.82
N THR A 318 -23.69 11.37 10.81
CA THR A 318 -24.07 11.06 9.42
C THR A 318 -22.81 10.69 8.66
N MET A 319 -22.68 9.42 8.28
CA MET A 319 -21.56 8.95 7.46
C MET A 319 -21.91 9.05 5.98
N VAL A 320 -21.01 9.60 5.17
CA VAL A 320 -21.15 9.67 3.70
C VAL A 320 -20.03 8.83 3.06
N PRO A 321 -20.24 7.51 2.90
CA PRO A 321 -19.17 6.58 2.50
C PRO A 321 -18.83 6.66 1.00
N LEU A 322 -17.79 5.93 0.58
CA LEU A 322 -17.41 5.81 -0.82
C LEU A 322 -18.54 5.30 -1.71
N ASP A 323 -19.39 4.40 -1.19
CA ASP A 323 -20.59 3.86 -1.84
C ASP A 323 -21.55 4.95 -2.32
N VAL A 324 -21.57 6.09 -1.62
CA VAL A 324 -22.40 7.25 -1.94
C VAL A 324 -21.59 8.28 -2.74
N THR A 325 -20.40 8.63 -2.27
CA THR A 325 -19.60 9.72 -2.87
C THR A 325 -19.10 9.40 -4.28
N LEU A 326 -18.83 8.13 -4.59
CA LEU A 326 -18.42 7.70 -5.93
C LEU A 326 -19.56 7.76 -6.97
N ARG A 327 -20.82 7.93 -6.53
CA ARG A 327 -21.96 8.12 -7.44
C ARG A 327 -22.11 9.57 -7.91
N VAL A 328 -21.42 10.52 -7.27
CA VAL A 328 -21.56 11.95 -7.54
C VAL A 328 -20.23 12.51 -8.06
N SER A 329 -20.16 12.71 -9.38
CA SER A 329 -19.00 13.29 -10.04
C SER A 329 -19.35 14.56 -10.81
N ILE A 330 -18.36 15.44 -10.94
CA ILE A 330 -18.41 16.64 -11.78
C ILE A 330 -17.45 16.40 -12.95
N ASP A 331 -18.02 16.39 -14.15
CA ASP A 331 -17.30 16.29 -15.42
C ASP A 331 -17.11 17.68 -16.05
N ARG A 332 -16.60 17.72 -17.28
CA ARG A 332 -16.39 18.96 -18.03
C ARG A 332 -17.67 19.77 -18.20
N ALA A 333 -18.80 19.12 -18.48
CA ALA A 333 -20.08 19.80 -18.64
C ALA A 333 -20.57 20.40 -17.31
N GLY A 334 -20.36 19.70 -16.20
CA GLY A 334 -20.58 20.19 -14.85
C GLY A 334 -19.78 21.46 -14.54
N LEU A 335 -18.48 21.46 -14.87
CA LEU A 335 -17.62 22.64 -14.70
C LEU A 335 -18.11 23.84 -15.52
N GLU A 336 -18.52 23.63 -16.77
CA GLU A 336 -19.06 24.72 -17.60
C GLU A 336 -20.38 25.28 -17.06
N ARG A 337 -21.23 24.43 -16.49
CA ARG A 337 -22.46 24.91 -15.79
C ARG A 337 -22.11 25.80 -14.61
N ILE A 338 -21.10 25.44 -13.81
CA ILE A 338 -20.62 26.27 -12.69
C ILE A 338 -20.09 27.60 -13.23
N ARG A 339 -19.24 27.58 -14.27
CA ARG A 339 -18.70 28.81 -14.87
C ARG A 339 -19.78 29.74 -15.40
N LYS A 340 -20.84 29.20 -15.99
CA LYS A 340 -21.95 29.97 -16.56
C LYS A 340 -22.73 30.80 -15.52
N ALA A 341 -22.65 30.46 -14.23
CA ALA A 341 -23.22 31.29 -13.16
C ALA A 341 -22.48 32.63 -12.97
N GLY A 342 -21.26 32.77 -13.49
CA GLY A 342 -20.67 34.07 -13.86
C GLY A 342 -20.09 34.94 -12.74
N THR A 343 -20.20 34.56 -11.46
CA THR A 343 -19.59 35.34 -10.36
C THR A 343 -18.12 34.94 -10.15
N SER A 344 -17.32 35.79 -9.51
CA SER A 344 -15.95 35.47 -9.08
C SER A 344 -15.84 34.18 -8.25
N PHE A 345 -16.82 33.90 -7.37
CA PHE A 345 -16.88 32.67 -6.58
C PHE A 345 -16.99 31.41 -7.45
N HIS A 346 -18.00 31.36 -8.33
CA HIS A 346 -18.21 30.24 -9.24
C HIS A 346 -16.99 29.95 -10.14
N LEU A 347 -16.31 31.00 -10.62
CA LEU A 347 -15.09 30.84 -11.42
C LEU A 347 -13.96 30.20 -10.59
N ALA A 348 -13.75 30.65 -9.35
CA ALA A 348 -12.76 30.08 -8.45
C ALA A 348 -13.04 28.60 -8.11
N VAL A 349 -14.30 28.26 -7.85
CA VAL A 349 -14.74 26.88 -7.58
C VAL A 349 -14.50 25.98 -8.79
N ALA A 350 -14.88 26.42 -9.99
CA ALA A 350 -14.64 25.66 -11.22
C ALA A 350 -13.14 25.44 -11.47
N ASP A 351 -12.31 26.44 -11.20
CA ASP A 351 -10.86 26.32 -11.36
C ASP A 351 -10.23 25.36 -10.35
N GLN A 352 -10.68 25.39 -9.09
CA GLN A 352 -10.24 24.44 -8.06
C GLN A 352 -10.63 23.01 -8.42
N LEU A 353 -11.90 22.77 -8.78
CA LEU A 353 -12.41 21.46 -9.16
C LEU A 353 -11.72 20.91 -10.42
N ALA A 354 -11.29 21.79 -11.33
CA ALA A 354 -10.57 21.39 -12.53
C ALA A 354 -9.10 20.96 -12.26
N ARG A 355 -8.53 21.19 -11.08
CA ARG A 355 -7.12 20.83 -10.79
C ARG A 355 -6.92 19.33 -10.65
N TYR A 356 -7.82 18.66 -9.92
CA TYR A 356 -7.68 17.23 -9.62
C TYR A 356 -7.84 16.32 -10.86
N PRO A 357 -8.85 16.52 -11.73
CA PRO A 357 -8.94 15.81 -13.01
C PRO A 357 -7.70 16.00 -13.87
N ARG A 358 -7.13 17.22 -13.93
CA ARG A 358 -5.89 17.49 -14.67
C ARG A 358 -4.67 16.81 -14.06
N PHE A 359 -4.57 16.78 -12.73
CA PHE A 359 -3.48 16.13 -12.01
C PHE A 359 -3.51 14.60 -12.13
N ARG A 360 -4.70 14.00 -12.17
CA ARG A 360 -4.91 12.55 -12.28
C ARG A 360 -5.12 12.03 -13.71
N ASP A 361 -5.03 12.91 -14.71
CA ASP A 361 -5.41 12.63 -16.10
C ASP A 361 -6.78 11.94 -16.23
N ARG A 362 -7.78 12.49 -15.52
CA ARG A 362 -9.17 11.99 -15.50
C ARG A 362 -10.12 13.03 -16.09
N GLY A 363 -11.21 12.57 -16.71
CA GLY A 363 -12.25 13.42 -17.29
C GLY A 363 -13.23 14.04 -16.28
N SER A 364 -13.21 13.60 -15.03
CA SER A 364 -14.12 14.01 -13.96
C SER A 364 -13.46 13.96 -12.58
N THR A 365 -14.11 14.55 -11.57
CA THR A 365 -13.74 14.42 -10.15
C THR A 365 -14.95 14.03 -9.32
N TYR A 366 -14.76 13.12 -8.36
CA TYR A 366 -15.75 12.83 -7.34
C TYR A 366 -15.78 13.96 -6.31
N THR A 367 -16.94 14.17 -5.69
CA THR A 367 -17.19 15.29 -4.77
C THR A 367 -17.36 14.80 -3.34
N HIS A 368 -16.35 14.07 -2.82
CA HIS A 368 -16.40 13.46 -1.50
C HIS A 368 -16.81 14.44 -0.38
N ASP A 369 -15.96 15.43 -0.08
CA ASP A 369 -16.19 16.38 1.02
C ASP A 369 -17.39 17.31 0.78
N PRO A 370 -17.61 17.86 -0.43
CA PRO A 370 -18.81 18.64 -0.71
C PRO A 370 -20.10 17.86 -0.47
N LEU A 371 -20.11 16.54 -0.69
CA LEU A 371 -21.29 15.71 -0.44
C LEU A 371 -21.56 15.55 1.05
N ALA A 372 -20.51 15.43 1.87
CA ALA A 372 -20.66 15.45 3.33
C ALA A 372 -21.33 16.74 3.81
N VAL A 373 -20.91 17.89 3.27
CA VAL A 373 -21.54 19.19 3.57
C VAL A 373 -22.97 19.24 3.04
N ALA A 374 -23.24 18.73 1.84
CA ALA A 374 -24.58 18.73 1.25
C ALA A 374 -25.60 17.96 2.11
N THR A 375 -25.19 16.85 2.73
CA THR A 375 -26.08 16.06 3.62
C THR A 375 -26.50 16.80 4.89
N ALA A 376 -25.84 17.92 5.25
CA ALA A 376 -26.26 18.75 6.37
C ALA A 376 -27.44 19.68 6.03
N PHE A 377 -27.83 19.79 4.76
CA PHE A 377 -28.95 20.64 4.32
C PHE A 377 -30.21 19.81 4.04
N ASP A 378 -31.34 20.21 4.60
CA ASP A 378 -32.65 19.53 4.43
C ASP A 378 -33.11 19.38 2.97
N SER A 379 -32.57 20.21 2.06
CA SER A 379 -32.86 20.16 0.64
C SER A 379 -32.14 19.02 -0.11
N PHE A 380 -31.22 18.31 0.53
CA PHE A 380 -30.44 17.25 -0.10
C PHE A 380 -31.13 15.89 0.06
N CYS A 381 -31.73 15.38 -1.03
CA CYS A 381 -32.37 14.07 -1.03
C CYS A 381 -31.32 12.94 -1.06
N ALA A 382 -31.16 12.24 0.05
CA ALA A 382 -30.44 10.97 0.14
C ALA A 382 -31.30 9.92 0.85
N CYS A 383 -31.20 8.66 0.42
CA CYS A 383 -31.71 7.55 1.21
C CYS A 383 -30.72 7.27 2.35
N ALA A 384 -31.13 7.52 3.59
CA ALA A 384 -30.37 7.20 4.79
C ALA A 384 -30.91 5.93 5.45
N GLY A 385 -30.02 5.16 6.07
CA GLY A 385 -30.35 4.03 6.93
C GLY A 385 -29.58 4.12 8.24
N ASP A 386 -30.12 3.54 9.30
CA ASP A 386 -29.43 3.44 10.59
C ASP A 386 -28.53 2.20 10.59
N PHE A 387 -27.25 2.39 10.90
CA PHE A 387 -26.25 1.33 10.91
C PHE A 387 -25.45 1.34 12.21
N ALA A 388 -25.20 0.15 12.77
CA ALA A 388 -24.17 -0.03 13.78
C ALA A 388 -22.82 -0.18 13.06
N LEU A 389 -21.89 0.74 13.33
CA LEU A 389 -20.57 0.76 12.71
C LEU A 389 -19.52 0.29 13.71
N ARG A 390 -18.62 -0.58 13.25
CA ARG A 390 -17.39 -0.95 13.95
C ARG A 390 -16.24 -0.60 13.03
N ILE A 391 -15.40 0.34 13.45
CA ILE A 391 -14.11 0.56 12.79
C ILE A 391 -13.21 -0.58 13.24
N THR A 392 -12.75 -1.35 12.26
CA THR A 392 -11.72 -2.35 12.45
C THR A 392 -10.42 -1.72 11.96
N SER A 393 -9.41 -1.81 12.81
CA SER A 393 -8.06 -1.37 12.48
C SER A 393 -7.30 -2.65 12.23
N ASP A 394 -6.66 -2.80 11.07
CA ASP A 394 -5.62 -3.81 10.91
C ASP A 394 -4.47 -3.46 11.88
N THR A 395 -4.65 -3.82 13.14
CA THR A 395 -3.68 -3.75 14.25
C THR A 395 -3.22 -5.12 14.67
#